data_AF-A0A959L294-F1
#
_entry.id   AF-A0A959L294-F1
#
_cell.length_a   1.000
_cell.length_b   1.000
_cell.length_c   1.000
_cell.angle_alpha   90.00
_cell.angle_beta   90.00
_cell.angle_gamma   90.00
#
_symmetry.space_group_name_H-M   'P 1'
#
loop_
_entity.id
_entity.type
_entity.pdbx_description
1 polymer ?
#
loop_
_entity_poly.entity_id
_entity_poly.type
_entity_poly.pdbx_seq_one_letter_code
_entity_poly.pdbx_strand_id
1 'polypeptide(L)'
;QDMMQKNLSCRNIGDAQKNMMSFSVILIFANILFLSLGALLYLYAGKHGIDIPTRMVAGEARVATDLMYPTLAIEYLPPVVGISFIIGLIAAAYSSADSALTALTTSFCIDFLEFEKSQASEETKKRQRLIVHISISFFLFLVIMLFYYINDSAVIDALFKLAGYTYGPLLGLYAFGFFINKDVNDKMIPLICLASPLITYLMDTYSAELLWGYKFSFELLILNGLLTFLGMMLVSRKADESKGHLLSKWHI
;
A
#
# COMPACT_ATOMS: atom_id res chain seq x y z
N GLN A 1 -1.11 -2.25 -8.55
CA GLN A 1 -0.92 -2.03 -10.00
C GLN A 1 0.52 -2.28 -10.43
N ASP A 2 1.54 -1.67 -9.80
CA ASP A 2 2.96 -1.92 -10.15
C ASP A 2 3.34 -3.42 -10.19
N MET A 3 3.04 -4.17 -9.13
CA MET A 3 3.29 -5.63 -9.10
C MET A 3 2.51 -6.41 -10.16
N MET A 4 1.30 -5.95 -10.50
CA MET A 4 0.49 -6.57 -11.55
C MET A 4 1.12 -6.33 -12.92
N GLN A 5 1.50 -5.08 -13.23
CA GLN A 5 2.16 -4.71 -14.48
C GLN A 5 3.50 -5.45 -14.68
N LYS A 6 4.28 -5.63 -13.61
CA LYS A 6 5.54 -6.42 -13.63
C LYS A 6 5.31 -7.90 -13.95
N ASN A 7 4.19 -8.48 -13.53
CA ASN A 7 3.86 -9.87 -13.87
C ASN A 7 3.35 -10.00 -15.30
N LEU A 8 2.64 -9.01 -15.83
CA LEU A 8 2.12 -9.01 -17.20
C LEU A 8 3.18 -8.76 -18.26
N SER A 9 4.29 -8.14 -17.90
CA SER A 9 5.46 -8.00 -18.79
C SER A 9 6.28 -9.29 -18.90
N CYS A 10 5.96 -10.34 -18.13
CA CYS A 10 6.58 -11.65 -18.28
C CYS A 10 6.09 -12.33 -19.56
N ARG A 11 6.99 -13.02 -20.25
CA ARG A 11 6.73 -13.66 -21.55
C ARG A 11 5.60 -14.69 -21.54
N ASN A 12 5.42 -15.40 -20.43
CA ASN A 12 4.38 -16.42 -20.25
C ASN A 12 4.07 -16.62 -18.77
N ILE A 13 3.00 -17.37 -18.48
CA ILE A 13 2.51 -17.65 -17.12
C ILE A 13 3.59 -18.36 -16.27
N GLY A 14 4.35 -19.29 -16.85
CA GLY A 14 5.41 -20.00 -16.13
C GLY A 14 6.53 -19.06 -15.67
N ASP A 15 6.89 -18.09 -16.50
CA ASP A 15 7.89 -17.06 -16.14
C ASP A 15 7.32 -16.09 -15.09
N ALA A 16 6.03 -15.73 -15.15
CA ALA A 16 5.37 -14.93 -14.11
C ALA A 16 5.29 -15.66 -12.76
N GLN A 17 5.02 -16.96 -12.75
CA GLN A 17 5.03 -17.79 -11.54
C GLN A 17 6.43 -17.88 -10.92
N LYS A 18 7.47 -18.06 -11.74
CA LYS A 18 8.87 -18.03 -11.26
C LYS A 18 9.25 -16.68 -10.67
N ASN A 19 8.81 -15.59 -11.28
CA ASN A 19 9.02 -14.23 -10.76
C ASN A 19 8.39 -14.09 -9.37
N MET A 20 7.11 -14.44 -9.24
CA MET A 20 6.38 -14.36 -7.96
C MET A 20 6.97 -15.28 -6.88
N MET A 21 7.39 -16.50 -7.24
CA MET A 21 8.02 -17.42 -6.30
C MET A 21 9.39 -16.89 -5.83
N SER A 22 10.23 -16.43 -6.76
CA SER A 22 11.55 -15.88 -6.45
C SER A 22 11.41 -14.64 -5.55
N PHE A 23 10.48 -13.74 -5.88
CA PHE A 23 10.15 -12.58 -5.05
C PHE A 23 9.73 -13.00 -3.64
N SER A 24 8.82 -13.97 -3.51
CA SER A 24 8.31 -14.43 -2.21
C SER A 24 9.42 -15.02 -1.34
N VAL A 25 10.31 -15.84 -1.92
CA VAL A 25 11.45 -16.42 -1.21
C VAL A 25 12.41 -15.33 -0.74
N ILE A 26 12.81 -14.42 -1.64
CA ILE A 26 13.70 -13.29 -1.30
C ILE A 26 13.09 -12.43 -0.19
N LEU A 27 11.78 -12.16 -0.27
CA LEU A 27 11.06 -11.34 0.69
C LEU A 27 11.09 -11.95 2.11
N ILE A 28 10.93 -13.27 2.24
CA ILE A 28 11.03 -13.96 3.53
C ILE A 28 12.42 -13.76 4.13
N PHE A 29 13.48 -14.03 3.35
CA PHE A 29 14.86 -13.87 3.83
C PHE A 29 15.19 -12.42 4.19
N ALA A 30 14.77 -11.46 3.37
CA ALA A 30 14.96 -10.04 3.64
C ALA A 30 14.26 -9.62 4.96
N ASN A 31 13.02 -10.06 5.20
CA ASN A 31 12.30 -9.76 6.44
C ASN A 31 13.01 -10.34 7.66
N ILE A 32 13.45 -11.61 7.60
CA ILE A 32 14.21 -12.22 8.71
C ILE A 32 15.48 -11.43 8.99
N LEU A 33 16.20 -10.99 7.95
CA LEU A 33 17.42 -10.20 8.09
C LEU A 33 17.12 -8.86 8.77
N PHE A 34 16.14 -8.08 8.29
CA PHE A 34 15.79 -6.79 8.88
C PHE A 34 15.23 -6.90 10.30
N LEU A 35 14.43 -7.93 10.58
CA LEU A 35 13.90 -8.19 11.92
C LEU A 35 15.03 -8.56 12.90
N SER A 36 15.94 -9.43 12.47
CA SER A 36 17.12 -9.82 13.26
C SER A 36 18.04 -8.62 13.50
N LEU A 37 18.25 -7.78 12.48
CA LEU A 37 19.01 -6.55 12.61
C LEU A 37 18.37 -5.60 13.64
N GLY A 38 17.06 -5.39 13.58
CA GLY A 38 16.33 -4.59 14.56
C GLY A 38 16.49 -5.11 16.00
N ALA A 39 16.39 -6.43 16.18
CA ALA A 39 16.61 -7.06 17.48
C ALA A 39 18.06 -6.88 17.99
N LEU A 40 19.05 -7.05 17.11
CA LEU A 40 20.47 -6.85 17.45
C LEU A 40 20.76 -5.39 17.82
N LEU A 41 20.19 -4.43 17.10
CA LEU A 41 20.32 -3.00 17.41
C LEU A 41 19.70 -2.66 18.77
N TYR A 42 18.56 -3.26 19.10
CA TYR A 42 17.93 -3.11 20.41
C TYR A 42 18.82 -3.65 21.54
N LEU A 43 19.35 -4.86 21.38
CA LEU A 43 20.28 -5.46 22.35
C LEU A 43 21.59 -4.65 22.47
N TYR A 44 22.10 -4.12 21.36
CA TYR A 44 23.28 -3.26 21.34
C TYR A 44 23.07 -2.00 22.18
N ALA A 45 21.95 -1.30 21.98
CA ALA A 45 21.64 -0.10 22.76
C ALA A 45 21.52 -0.40 24.26
N GLY A 46 20.82 -1.48 24.62
CA GLY A 46 20.71 -1.91 26.02
C GLY A 46 22.08 -2.22 26.65
N LYS A 47 22.98 -2.88 25.90
CA LYS A 47 24.34 -3.21 26.37
C LYS A 47 25.22 -1.97 26.55
N HIS A 48 25.05 -0.95 25.71
CA HIS A 48 25.85 0.28 25.73
C HIS A 48 25.21 1.42 26.52
N GLY A 49 24.05 1.19 27.16
CA GLY A 49 23.34 2.21 27.93
C GLY A 49 22.82 3.36 27.06
N ILE A 50 22.52 3.07 25.79
CA ILE A 50 21.99 4.05 24.84
C ILE A 50 20.47 4.07 25.00
N ASP A 51 19.92 5.26 25.26
CA ASP A 51 18.48 5.45 25.38
C ASP A 51 17.78 5.18 24.05
N ILE A 52 16.61 4.54 24.13
CA ILE A 52 15.79 4.28 22.94
C ILE A 52 15.22 5.61 22.45
N PRO A 53 15.31 5.94 21.14
CA PRO A 53 14.79 7.19 20.62
C PRO A 53 13.31 7.39 20.96
N THR A 54 12.97 8.59 21.42
CA THR A 54 11.59 9.01 21.68
C THR A 54 11.21 10.21 20.83
N ARG A 55 9.95 10.28 20.41
CA ARG A 55 9.34 11.44 19.74
C ARG A 55 8.18 11.95 20.59
N MET A 56 8.02 13.26 20.66
CA MET A 56 6.85 13.88 21.29
C MET A 56 5.67 13.82 20.32
N VAL A 57 4.56 13.21 20.75
CA VAL A 57 3.34 13.02 19.94
C VAL A 57 2.17 13.50 20.78
N ALA A 58 1.49 14.57 20.37
CA ALA A 58 0.37 15.16 21.11
C ALA A 58 0.70 15.46 22.61
N GLY A 59 1.94 15.86 22.90
CA GLY A 59 2.40 16.15 24.27
C GLY A 59 2.89 14.95 25.08
N GLU A 60 2.82 13.73 24.54
CA GLU A 60 3.30 12.50 25.18
C GLU A 60 4.61 12.03 24.54
N ALA A 61 5.58 11.57 25.34
CA ALA A 61 6.77 10.91 24.83
C ALA A 61 6.42 9.49 24.37
N ARG A 62 6.57 9.20 23.07
CA ARG A 62 6.39 7.88 22.48
C ARG A 62 7.70 7.33 21.97
N VAL A 63 7.87 6.01 22.08
CA VAL A 63 9.04 5.31 21.55
C VAL A 63 9.02 5.39 20.02
N ALA A 64 10.06 5.94 19.43
CA ALA A 64 10.25 6.08 18.00
C ALA A 64 11.17 4.97 17.49
N THR A 65 10.65 3.74 17.46
CA THR A 65 11.44 2.55 17.08
C THR A 65 11.95 2.60 15.64
N ASP A 66 11.29 3.36 14.77
CA ASP A 66 11.71 3.67 13.39
C ASP A 66 13.04 4.44 13.34
N LEU A 67 13.34 5.22 14.38
CA LEU A 67 14.58 6.00 14.50
C LEU A 67 15.76 5.19 15.06
N MET A 68 15.53 3.96 15.53
CA MET A 68 16.56 3.17 16.20
C MET A 68 17.79 2.92 15.33
N TYR A 69 17.57 2.43 14.11
CA TYR A 69 18.65 2.14 13.17
C TYR A 69 19.39 3.41 12.72
N PRO A 70 18.73 4.48 12.24
CA PRO A 70 19.45 5.69 11.82
C PRO A 70 20.25 6.32 12.96
N THR A 71 19.71 6.41 14.18
CA THR A 71 20.43 6.95 15.34
C THR A 71 21.69 6.14 15.64
N LEU A 72 21.58 4.80 15.76
CA LEU A 72 22.75 3.96 16.02
C LEU A 72 23.77 4.01 14.88
N ALA A 73 23.33 3.97 13.62
CA ALA A 73 24.20 3.97 12.46
C ALA A 73 25.00 5.27 12.29
N ILE A 74 24.43 6.40 12.68
CA ILE A 74 25.05 7.73 12.50
C ILE A 74 25.86 8.14 13.72
N GLU A 75 25.37 7.87 14.94
CA GLU A 75 25.97 8.41 16.17
C GLU A 75 26.88 7.42 16.90
N TYR A 76 26.64 6.11 16.80
CA TYR A 76 27.26 5.11 17.67
C TYR A 76 28.06 4.01 16.96
N LEU A 77 27.89 3.86 15.65
CA LEU A 77 28.59 2.85 14.84
C LEU A 77 29.68 3.49 13.97
N PRO A 78 30.64 2.70 13.46
CA PRO A 78 31.69 3.22 12.59
C PRO A 78 31.10 3.91 11.34
N PRO A 79 31.72 4.99 10.83
CA PRO A 79 31.17 5.78 9.73
C PRO A 79 30.80 4.99 8.47
N VAL A 80 31.51 3.89 8.19
CA VAL A 80 31.20 2.99 7.07
C VAL A 80 29.78 2.43 7.15
N VAL A 81 29.28 2.14 8.35
CA VAL A 81 27.92 1.63 8.57
C VAL A 81 26.90 2.72 8.25
N GLY A 82 27.07 3.92 8.79
CA GLY A 82 26.20 5.07 8.50
C GLY A 82 26.14 5.41 7.01
N ILE A 83 27.28 5.42 6.32
CA ILE A 83 27.34 5.66 4.86
C ILE A 83 26.59 4.56 4.11
N SER A 84 26.84 3.29 4.43
CA SER A 84 26.16 2.16 3.78
C SER A 84 24.65 2.18 4.01
N PHE A 85 24.21 2.57 5.22
CA PHE A 85 22.81 2.72 5.57
C PHE A 85 22.14 3.82 4.75
N ILE A 86 22.74 5.01 4.67
CA ILE A 86 22.19 6.13 3.89
C ILE A 86 22.08 5.76 2.41
N ILE A 87 23.13 5.17 1.83
CA ILE A 87 23.11 4.73 0.42
C ILE A 87 22.00 3.69 0.19
N GLY A 88 21.90 2.68 1.06
CA GLY A 88 20.87 1.65 0.96
C GLY A 88 19.44 2.18 1.12
N LEU A 89 19.24 3.07 2.11
CA LEU A 89 17.95 3.73 2.36
C LEU A 89 17.50 4.57 1.16
N ILE A 90 18.41 5.41 0.64
CA ILE A 90 18.13 6.24 -0.55
C ILE A 90 17.84 5.35 -1.75
N ALA A 91 18.68 4.33 -2.02
CA ALA A 91 18.47 3.42 -3.15
C ALA A 91 17.11 2.70 -3.08
N ALA A 92 16.74 2.17 -1.91
CA ALA A 92 15.45 1.50 -1.71
C ALA A 92 14.26 2.46 -1.86
N ALA A 93 14.36 3.68 -1.29
CA ALA A 93 13.34 4.70 -1.38
C ALA A 93 13.12 5.17 -2.83
N TYR A 94 14.20 5.47 -3.56
CA TYR A 94 14.13 5.90 -4.96
C TYR A 94 13.58 4.79 -5.87
N SER A 95 13.99 3.54 -5.70
CA SER A 95 13.47 2.42 -6.50
C SER A 95 11.97 2.21 -6.33
N SER A 96 11.47 2.38 -5.10
CA SER A 96 10.04 2.27 -4.77
C SER A 96 9.24 3.46 -5.30
N ALA A 97 9.75 4.68 -5.08
CA ALA A 97 9.10 5.91 -5.51
C ALA A 97 9.02 6.02 -7.05
N ASP A 98 10.09 5.69 -7.76
CA ASP A 98 10.14 5.71 -9.23
C ASP A 98 9.11 4.77 -9.85
N SER A 99 9.04 3.54 -9.36
CA SER A 99 8.05 2.55 -9.81
C SER A 99 6.61 3.03 -9.56
N ALA A 100 6.33 3.53 -8.35
CA ALA A 100 5.00 4.01 -7.97
C ALA A 100 4.57 5.22 -8.82
N LEU A 101 5.49 6.17 -9.03
CA LEU A 101 5.22 7.39 -9.76
C LEU A 101 5.03 7.14 -11.26
N THR A 102 5.80 6.21 -11.83
CA THR A 102 5.61 5.74 -13.21
C THR A 102 4.28 5.02 -13.38
N ALA A 103 3.90 4.15 -12.45
CA ALA A 103 2.61 3.45 -12.47
C ALA A 103 1.43 4.42 -12.37
N LEU A 104 1.50 5.43 -11.48
CA LEU A 104 0.48 6.48 -11.36
C LEU A 104 0.38 7.34 -12.62
N THR A 105 1.52 7.75 -13.18
CA THR A 105 1.57 8.51 -14.45
C THR A 105 0.90 7.70 -15.56
N THR A 106 1.24 6.42 -15.67
CA THR A 106 0.73 5.53 -16.71
C THR A 106 -0.77 5.32 -16.57
N SER A 107 -1.23 5.00 -15.37
CA SER A 107 -2.65 4.80 -15.09
C SER A 107 -3.45 6.08 -15.30
N PHE A 108 -2.91 7.25 -14.93
CA PHE A 108 -3.57 8.52 -15.25
C PHE A 108 -3.68 8.77 -16.76
N CYS A 109 -2.61 8.54 -17.51
CA CYS A 109 -2.62 8.71 -18.97
C CYS A 109 -3.55 7.73 -19.69
N ILE A 110 -3.63 6.47 -19.24
CA ILE A 110 -4.47 5.45 -19.87
C ILE A 110 -5.92 5.56 -19.41
N ASP A 111 -6.16 5.65 -18.11
CA ASP A 111 -7.51 5.55 -17.55
C ASP A 111 -8.27 6.89 -17.57
N PHE A 112 -7.57 8.02 -17.35
CA PHE A 112 -8.22 9.34 -17.29
C PHE A 112 -8.10 10.15 -18.59
N LEU A 113 -6.91 10.12 -19.23
CA LEU A 113 -6.70 10.81 -20.50
C LEU A 113 -7.02 9.94 -21.72
N GLU A 114 -7.38 8.66 -21.50
CA GLU A 114 -7.78 7.70 -22.53
C GLU A 114 -6.82 7.67 -23.73
N PHE A 115 -5.50 7.66 -23.47
CA PHE A 115 -4.47 7.72 -24.52
C PHE A 115 -4.61 6.66 -25.61
N GLU A 116 -5.21 5.51 -25.29
CA GLU A 116 -5.49 4.44 -26.26
C GLU A 116 -6.59 4.81 -27.27
N LYS A 117 -7.58 5.60 -26.85
CA LYS A 117 -8.69 6.05 -27.72
C LYS A 117 -8.37 7.38 -28.41
N SER A 118 -7.36 8.09 -27.93
CA SER A 118 -6.97 9.42 -28.43
C SER A 118 -6.30 9.36 -29.81
N GLN A 119 -6.82 10.19 -30.73
CA GLN A 119 -6.27 10.44 -32.07
C GLN A 119 -5.08 11.43 -32.07
N ALA A 120 -4.63 11.89 -30.90
CA ALA A 120 -3.51 12.81 -30.79
C ALA A 120 -2.20 12.17 -31.30
N SER A 121 -1.30 12.98 -31.85
CA SER A 121 0.03 12.53 -32.27
C SER A 121 0.85 12.01 -31.09
N GLU A 122 1.78 11.08 -31.35
CA GLU A 122 2.69 10.56 -30.32
C GLU A 122 3.55 11.65 -29.67
N GLU A 123 3.90 12.70 -30.41
CA GLU A 123 4.60 13.86 -29.86
C GLU A 123 3.75 14.60 -28.82
N THR A 124 2.45 14.78 -29.10
CA THR A 124 1.51 15.41 -28.16
C THR A 124 1.32 14.54 -26.92
N LYS A 125 1.14 13.22 -27.09
CA LYS A 125 1.02 12.26 -25.98
C LYS A 125 2.29 12.24 -25.11
N LYS A 126 3.48 12.31 -25.72
CA LYS A 126 4.75 12.40 -25.00
C LYS A 126 4.83 13.67 -24.15
N ARG A 127 4.46 14.83 -24.70
CA ARG A 127 4.43 16.10 -23.96
C ARG A 127 3.43 16.05 -22.81
N GLN A 128 2.23 15.53 -23.05
CA GLN A 128 1.20 15.38 -22.02
C GLN A 128 1.65 14.43 -20.91
N ARG A 129 2.28 13.29 -21.24
CA ARG A 129 2.83 12.35 -20.26
C ARG A 129 3.88 13.01 -19.36
N LEU A 130 4.76 13.84 -19.92
CA LEU A 130 5.75 14.58 -19.15
C LEU A 130 5.09 15.58 -18.19
N ILE A 131 4.07 16.32 -18.66
CA ILE A 131 3.30 17.24 -17.82
C ILE A 131 2.63 16.47 -16.67
N VAL A 132 1.93 15.38 -16.97
CA VAL A 132 1.27 14.52 -15.97
C VAL A 132 2.29 14.00 -14.96
N HIS A 133 3.44 13.50 -15.41
CA HIS A 133 4.49 12.99 -14.55
C HIS A 133 5.00 14.06 -13.57
N ILE A 134 5.31 15.26 -14.07
CA ILE A 134 5.74 16.39 -13.23
C ILE A 134 4.63 16.82 -12.27
N SER A 135 3.37 16.88 -12.73
CA SER A 135 2.23 17.23 -11.89
C SER A 135 2.00 16.23 -10.77
N ILE A 136 2.11 14.93 -11.05
CA ILE A 136 1.99 13.87 -10.04
C ILE A 136 3.16 13.93 -9.05
N SER A 137 4.40 14.15 -9.53
CA SER A 137 5.57 14.34 -8.65
C SER A 137 5.38 15.52 -7.70
N PHE A 138 4.93 16.66 -8.23
CA PHE A 138 4.69 17.84 -7.41
C PHE A 138 3.53 17.63 -6.42
N PHE A 139 2.44 16.99 -6.87
CA PHE A 139 1.33 16.64 -6.00
C PHE A 139 1.74 15.71 -4.86
N LEU A 140 2.50 14.64 -5.16
CA LEU A 140 3.01 13.73 -4.13
C LEU A 140 3.96 14.44 -3.15
N PHE A 141 4.80 15.34 -3.64
CA PHE A 141 5.63 16.19 -2.77
C PHE A 141 4.77 17.02 -1.80
N LEU A 142 3.69 17.66 -2.28
CA LEU A 142 2.77 18.40 -1.42
C LEU A 142 2.08 17.50 -0.39
N VAL A 143 1.65 16.30 -0.79
CA VAL A 143 1.05 15.32 0.11
C VAL A 143 2.04 14.89 1.19
N ILE A 144 3.30 14.62 0.84
CA ILE A 144 4.36 14.28 1.80
C ILE A 144 4.59 15.42 2.78
N MET A 145 4.69 16.67 2.29
CA MET A 145 4.84 17.85 3.15
C MET A 145 3.65 18.04 4.09
N LEU A 146 2.43 17.80 3.61
CA LEU A 146 1.22 17.84 4.42
C LEU A 146 1.25 16.79 5.54
N PHE A 147 1.59 15.54 5.21
CA PHE A 147 1.75 14.49 6.21
C PHE A 147 2.86 14.81 7.20
N TYR A 148 3.98 15.36 6.76
CA TYR A 148 5.07 15.78 7.63
C TYR A 148 4.62 16.84 8.66
N TYR A 149 3.73 17.76 8.27
CA TYR A 149 3.25 18.82 9.17
C TYR A 149 2.09 18.39 10.08
N ILE A 150 1.23 17.46 9.63
CA ILE A 150 0.00 17.08 10.36
C ILE A 150 0.19 15.81 11.20
N ASN A 151 1.07 14.90 10.80
CA ASN A 151 1.19 13.60 11.45
C ASN A 151 2.26 13.60 12.54
N ASP A 152 1.81 13.56 13.80
CA ASP A 152 2.71 13.42 14.94
C ASP A 152 3.13 11.95 15.19
N SER A 153 2.46 10.96 14.59
CA SER A 153 2.74 9.52 14.81
C SER A 153 3.84 8.99 13.88
N ALA A 154 4.28 7.74 14.08
CA ALA A 154 5.14 7.08 13.10
C ALA A 154 4.44 7.08 11.73
N VAL A 155 5.13 7.56 10.69
CA VAL A 155 4.55 7.69 9.33
C VAL A 155 4.07 6.34 8.82
N ILE A 156 4.76 5.27 9.22
CA ILE A 156 4.43 3.88 8.91
C ILE A 156 3.02 3.51 9.41
N ASP A 157 2.66 3.90 10.62
CA ASP A 157 1.33 3.57 11.19
C ASP A 157 0.21 4.26 10.43
N ALA A 158 0.40 5.54 10.09
CA ALA A 158 -0.56 6.30 9.30
C ALA A 158 -0.75 5.69 7.90
N LEU A 159 0.35 5.31 7.26
CA LEU A 159 0.34 4.63 5.96
C LEU A 159 -0.45 3.31 6.03
N PHE A 160 -0.18 2.47 7.04
CA PHE A 160 -0.89 1.20 7.20
C PHE A 160 -2.36 1.38 7.56
N LYS A 161 -2.71 2.36 8.40
CA LYS A 161 -4.11 2.67 8.71
C LYS A 161 -4.87 3.08 7.45
N LEU A 162 -4.28 3.97 6.65
CA LEU A 162 -4.87 4.39 5.38
C LEU A 162 -4.96 3.25 4.36
N ALA A 163 -3.94 2.39 4.29
CA ALA A 163 -3.96 1.19 3.45
C ALA A 163 -5.08 0.22 3.90
N GLY A 164 -5.29 0.03 5.20
CA GLY A 164 -6.38 -0.79 5.73
C GLY A 164 -7.77 -0.31 5.29
N TYR A 165 -7.99 1.01 5.30
CA TYR A 165 -9.27 1.59 4.86
C TYR A 165 -9.48 1.58 3.35
N THR A 166 -8.42 1.78 2.57
CA THR A 166 -8.52 1.92 1.10
C THR A 166 -8.38 0.59 0.35
N TYR A 167 -7.52 -0.33 0.82
CA TYR A 167 -7.34 -1.65 0.23
C TYR A 167 -8.39 -2.66 0.68
N GLY A 168 -9.08 -2.42 1.80
CA GLY A 168 -10.17 -3.27 2.27
C GLY A 168 -11.25 -3.48 1.20
N PRO A 169 -11.86 -2.42 0.65
CA PRO A 169 -12.87 -2.58 -0.40
C PRO A 169 -12.33 -3.26 -1.66
N LEU A 170 -11.11 -2.95 -2.07
CA LEU A 170 -10.49 -3.60 -3.23
C LEU A 170 -10.31 -5.10 -3.00
N LEU A 171 -9.87 -5.50 -1.80
CA LEU A 171 -9.75 -6.90 -1.40
C LEU A 171 -11.12 -7.60 -1.44
N GLY A 172 -12.16 -6.98 -0.90
CA GLY A 172 -13.52 -7.53 -0.90
C GLY A 172 -14.10 -7.68 -2.30
N LEU A 173 -13.92 -6.68 -3.18
CA LEU A 173 -14.34 -6.75 -4.57
C LEU A 173 -13.62 -7.85 -5.35
N TYR A 174 -12.29 -7.93 -5.20
CA TYR A 174 -11.48 -8.94 -5.88
C TYR A 174 -11.83 -10.35 -5.40
N ALA A 175 -11.95 -10.56 -4.08
CA ALA A 175 -12.36 -11.83 -3.52
C ALA A 175 -13.76 -12.24 -3.98
N PHE A 176 -14.72 -11.30 -4.05
CA PHE A 176 -16.07 -11.57 -4.55
C PHE A 176 -16.03 -12.01 -6.02
N GLY A 177 -15.36 -11.24 -6.88
CA GLY A 177 -15.26 -11.56 -8.31
C GLY A 177 -14.49 -12.85 -8.60
N PHE A 178 -13.56 -13.24 -7.72
CA PHE A 178 -12.77 -14.47 -7.86
C PHE A 178 -13.54 -15.72 -7.41
N PHE A 179 -14.25 -15.65 -6.27
CA PHE A 179 -14.91 -16.82 -5.67
C PHE A 179 -16.40 -16.97 -6.00
N ILE A 180 -17.09 -15.87 -6.34
CA ILE A 180 -18.55 -15.85 -6.47
C ILE A 180 -18.96 -15.58 -7.92
N ASN A 181 -19.61 -16.59 -8.54
CA ASN A 181 -20.20 -16.48 -9.87
C ASN A 181 -21.61 -15.85 -9.80
N LYS A 182 -21.70 -14.58 -9.38
CA LYS A 182 -22.96 -13.82 -9.35
C LYS A 182 -22.76 -12.41 -9.88
N ASP A 183 -23.77 -11.90 -10.57
CA ASP A 183 -23.79 -10.51 -11.00
C ASP A 183 -24.17 -9.60 -9.83
N VAL A 184 -23.52 -8.44 -9.78
CA VAL A 184 -23.83 -7.39 -8.82
C VAL A 184 -24.30 -6.16 -9.59
N ASN A 185 -25.23 -5.41 -8.99
CA ASN A 185 -25.65 -4.13 -9.55
C ASN A 185 -24.50 -3.12 -9.47
N ASP A 186 -23.95 -2.74 -10.62
CA ASP A 186 -22.84 -1.77 -10.74
C ASP A 186 -23.09 -0.47 -9.97
N LYS A 187 -24.34 -0.02 -9.85
CA LYS A 187 -24.69 1.21 -9.11
C LYS A 187 -24.53 1.07 -7.59
N MET A 188 -24.60 -0.14 -7.05
CA MET A 188 -24.44 -0.41 -5.61
C MET A 188 -22.97 -0.54 -5.21
N ILE A 189 -22.07 -0.84 -6.15
CA ILE A 189 -20.65 -1.09 -5.87
C ILE A 189 -19.99 0.14 -5.20
N PRO A 190 -20.10 1.38 -5.72
CA PRO A 190 -19.50 2.55 -5.08
C PRO A 190 -20.06 2.81 -3.68
N LEU A 191 -21.36 2.57 -3.48
CA LEU A 191 -22.01 2.76 -2.19
C LEU A 191 -21.45 1.78 -1.14
N ILE A 192 -21.29 0.51 -1.51
CA ILE A 192 -20.70 -0.52 -0.62
C ILE A 192 -19.23 -0.19 -0.32
N CYS A 193 -18.47 0.23 -1.32
CA CYS A 193 -17.06 0.59 -1.16
C CYS A 193 -16.83 1.83 -0.28
N LEU A 194 -17.83 2.71 -0.15
CA LEU A 194 -17.80 3.84 0.79
C LEU A 194 -18.36 3.47 2.17
N ALA A 195 -19.41 2.65 2.20
CA ALA A 195 -20.03 2.20 3.45
C ALA A 195 -19.09 1.29 4.26
N SER A 196 -18.34 0.41 3.61
CA SER A 196 -17.48 -0.55 4.31
C SER A 196 -16.35 0.10 5.13
N PRO A 197 -15.55 1.04 4.58
CA PRO A 197 -14.57 1.78 5.38
C PRO A 197 -15.22 2.61 6.49
N LEU A 198 -16.40 3.19 6.25
CA LEU A 198 -17.12 3.97 7.26
C LEU A 198 -17.56 3.09 8.43
N ILE A 199 -18.17 1.94 8.14
CA ILE A 199 -18.57 0.97 9.17
C ILE A 199 -17.33 0.46 9.92
N THR A 200 -16.26 0.14 9.20
CA THR A 200 -14.98 -0.29 9.79
C THR A 200 -14.41 0.79 10.72
N TYR A 201 -14.48 2.06 10.33
CA TYR A 201 -14.02 3.18 11.15
C TYR A 201 -14.85 3.36 12.43
N LEU A 202 -16.17 3.22 12.33
CA LEU A 202 -17.04 3.24 13.51
C LEU A 202 -16.73 2.05 14.43
N MET A 203 -16.52 0.86 13.87
CA MET A 203 -16.13 -0.33 14.65
C MET A 203 -14.76 -0.14 15.33
N ASP A 204 -13.77 0.44 14.64
CA ASP A 204 -12.46 0.80 15.22
C ASP A 204 -12.65 1.73 16.42
N THR A 205 -13.43 2.79 16.23
CA THR A 205 -13.66 3.84 17.25
C THR A 205 -14.32 3.30 18.52
N TYR A 206 -15.34 2.44 18.37
CA TYR A 206 -16.08 1.88 19.51
C TYR A 206 -15.57 0.51 19.95
N SER A 207 -14.49 0.00 19.36
CA SER A 207 -14.00 -1.37 19.61
C SER A 207 -13.69 -1.64 21.06
N ALA A 208 -13.00 -0.72 21.75
CA ALA A 208 -12.61 -0.92 23.14
C ALA A 208 -13.83 -1.03 24.09
N GLU A 209 -14.91 -0.31 23.80
CA GLU A 209 -16.15 -0.36 24.58
C GLU A 209 -16.99 -1.60 24.23
N LEU A 210 -17.08 -1.92 22.93
CA LEU A 210 -17.94 -2.98 22.40
C LEU A 210 -17.33 -4.38 22.52
N LEU A 211 -15.99 -4.49 22.52
CA LEU A 211 -15.22 -5.74 22.43
C LEU A 211 -14.29 -5.94 23.62
N TRP A 212 -14.74 -5.62 24.83
CA TRP A 212 -14.02 -5.91 26.09
C TRP A 212 -12.56 -5.39 26.10
N GLY A 213 -12.34 -4.19 25.56
CA GLY A 213 -11.02 -3.57 25.49
C GLY A 213 -10.18 -3.94 24.27
N TYR A 214 -10.70 -4.75 23.34
CA TYR A 214 -10.01 -5.06 22.08
C TYR A 214 -9.89 -3.81 21.20
N LYS A 215 -8.71 -3.62 20.61
CA LYS A 215 -8.41 -2.54 19.66
C LYS A 215 -7.98 -3.15 18.35
N PHE A 216 -8.63 -2.73 17.28
CA PHE A 216 -8.23 -3.15 15.94
C PHE A 216 -6.89 -2.51 15.55
N SER A 217 -6.09 -3.26 14.79
CA SER A 217 -4.85 -2.80 14.18
C SER A 217 -4.89 -3.13 12.69
N PHE A 218 -4.02 -4.02 12.21
CA PHE A 218 -3.99 -4.45 10.81
C PHE A 218 -5.23 -5.25 10.39
N GLU A 219 -5.98 -5.80 11.35
CA GLU A 219 -7.19 -6.57 11.08
C GLU A 219 -8.29 -5.71 10.45
N LEU A 220 -8.23 -4.38 10.56
CA LEU A 220 -9.12 -3.45 9.86
C LEU A 220 -9.19 -3.73 8.36
N LEU A 221 -8.06 -4.11 7.74
CA LEU A 221 -8.02 -4.46 6.33
C LEU A 221 -8.93 -5.65 6.02
N ILE A 222 -8.82 -6.72 6.81
CA ILE A 222 -9.58 -7.96 6.63
C ILE A 222 -11.05 -7.72 6.95
N LEU A 223 -11.34 -6.99 8.04
CA LEU A 223 -12.71 -6.63 8.40
C LEU A 223 -13.39 -5.81 7.31
N ASN A 224 -12.73 -4.77 6.81
CA ASN A 224 -13.23 -3.94 5.72
C ASN A 224 -13.42 -4.75 4.42
N GLY A 225 -12.47 -5.63 4.09
CA GLY A 225 -12.61 -6.53 2.95
C GLY A 225 -13.79 -7.49 3.09
N LEU A 226 -13.99 -8.04 4.30
CA LEU A 226 -15.12 -8.92 4.59
C LEU A 226 -16.46 -8.17 4.50
N LEU A 227 -16.55 -6.96 5.07
CA LEU A 227 -17.75 -6.13 4.99
C LEU A 227 -18.10 -5.77 3.54
N THR A 228 -17.10 -5.43 2.71
CA THR A 228 -17.33 -5.21 1.28
C THR A 228 -17.79 -6.49 0.58
N PHE A 229 -17.14 -7.62 0.84
CA PHE A 229 -17.53 -8.92 0.27
C PHE A 229 -18.97 -9.30 0.63
N LEU A 230 -19.36 -9.17 1.91
CA LEU A 230 -20.71 -9.44 2.38
C LEU A 230 -21.72 -8.45 1.81
N GLY A 231 -21.38 -7.16 1.74
CA GLY A 231 -22.20 -6.14 1.08
C GLY A 231 -22.50 -6.52 -0.36
N MET A 232 -21.48 -6.95 -1.12
CA MET A 232 -21.63 -7.44 -2.50
C MET A 232 -22.52 -8.68 -2.57
N MET A 233 -22.37 -9.64 -1.64
CA MET A 233 -23.25 -10.82 -1.56
C MET A 233 -24.72 -10.45 -1.35
N LEU A 234 -25.03 -9.48 -0.50
CA LEU A 234 -26.39 -9.06 -0.21
C LEU A 234 -27.10 -8.42 -1.42
N VAL A 235 -26.34 -7.71 -2.26
CA VAL A 235 -26.88 -7.06 -3.47
C VAL A 235 -26.73 -7.93 -4.73
N SER A 236 -26.10 -9.10 -4.61
CA SER A 236 -25.87 -10.02 -5.72
C SER A 236 -27.17 -10.67 -6.20
N ARG A 237 -27.28 -10.86 -7.51
CA ARG A 237 -28.40 -11.56 -8.16
C ARG A 237 -27.88 -12.83 -8.81
N LYS A 238 -28.77 -13.75 -9.20
CA LYS A 238 -28.37 -14.89 -10.04
C LYS A 238 -27.69 -14.34 -11.30
N ALA A 239 -26.55 -14.92 -11.65
CA ALA A 239 -25.82 -14.54 -12.86
C ALA A 239 -26.73 -14.70 -14.07
N ASP A 240 -26.80 -13.67 -14.91
CA ASP A 240 -27.53 -13.72 -16.16
C ASP A 240 -26.69 -14.48 -17.18
N GLU A 241 -27.06 -15.72 -17.52
CA GLU A 241 -26.33 -16.58 -18.46
C GLU A 241 -26.15 -15.94 -19.85
N SER A 242 -26.94 -14.91 -20.19
CA SER A 242 -26.83 -14.15 -21.44
C SER A 242 -25.69 -13.13 -21.45
N LYS A 243 -25.22 -12.69 -20.28
CA LYS A 243 -24.01 -11.86 -20.15
C LYS A 243 -22.84 -12.80 -20.01
N GLY A 244 -22.29 -13.20 -21.15
CA GLY A 244 -21.08 -14.01 -21.25
C GLY A 244 -20.08 -13.62 -20.15
N HIS A 245 -19.76 -14.64 -19.34
CA HIS A 245 -18.91 -14.62 -18.15
C HIS A 245 -18.07 -13.34 -18.01
N LEU A 246 -18.30 -12.57 -16.94
CA LEU A 246 -17.57 -11.34 -16.61
C LEU A 246 -16.03 -11.54 -16.57
N LEU A 247 -15.53 -12.77 -16.52
CA LEU A 247 -14.12 -13.10 -16.70
C LEU A 247 -13.56 -12.76 -18.11
N SER A 248 -14.40 -12.57 -19.13
CA SER A 248 -13.94 -12.11 -20.47
C SER A 248 -13.77 -10.59 -20.57
N LYS A 249 -14.33 -9.81 -19.64
CA LYS A 249 -14.16 -8.34 -19.61
C LYS A 249 -12.90 -7.89 -18.86
N TRP A 250 -12.29 -8.79 -18.10
CA TRP A 250 -11.00 -8.58 -17.43
C TRP A 250 -9.91 -9.34 -18.19
N HIS A 251 -9.82 -9.12 -19.50
CA HIS A 251 -8.60 -9.46 -20.23
C HIS A 251 -7.49 -8.54 -19.74
N ILE A 252 -6.81 -9.01 -18.70
CA ILE A 252 -5.44 -8.65 -18.38
C ILE A 252 -4.52 -9.42 -19.34
#